data_AF-A0A7S1LV89-F1
#
_entry.id   AF-A0A7S1LV89-F1
#
_cell.length_a   1.000
_cell.length_b   1.000
_cell.length_c   1.000
_cell.angle_alpha   90.00
_cell.angle_beta   90.00
_cell.angle_gamma   90.00
#
_symmetry.space_group_name_H-M   'P 1'
#
loop_
_entity.id
_entity.type
_entity.pdbx_description
1 polymer ?
#
loop_
_entity_poly.entity_id
_entity_poly.type
_entity_poly.pdbx_seq_one_letter_code
_entity_poly.pdbx_strand_id
1 'polypeptide(L)'
;LTALPTQLFAGCKALVRVDCSGMEALEAFGSDVFAGCTALEEVSFGPAGLPNVHTIGAGFGRGSGLVAIDFTSFTNLRTIGSHFLAACARLQRAEMDGLAALERVDGGAFTGSSP
;
A
#
# COMPACT_ATOMS: atom_id res chain seq x y z
N LEU A 1 -16.87 2.24 -5.36
CA LEU A 1 -15.71 3.16 -5.40
C LEU A 1 -14.59 2.41 -6.10
N THR A 2 -14.09 2.90 -7.23
CA THR A 2 -13.05 2.19 -8.02
C THR A 2 -11.63 2.66 -7.72
N ALA A 3 -11.46 3.80 -7.04
CA ALA A 3 -10.13 4.24 -6.62
C ALA A 3 -10.18 4.92 -5.26
N LEU A 4 -9.15 4.72 -4.44
CA LEU A 4 -8.92 5.55 -3.26
C LEU A 4 -8.25 6.86 -3.70
N PRO A 5 -8.76 8.03 -3.28
CA PRO A 5 -8.19 9.30 -3.71
C PRO A 5 -6.81 9.54 -3.12
N THR A 6 -6.06 10.42 -3.79
CA THR A 6 -4.77 10.91 -3.33
C THR A 6 -4.88 11.49 -1.92
N GLN A 7 -3.93 11.16 -1.04
CA GLN A 7 -3.81 11.67 0.32
C GLN A 7 -4.99 11.37 1.26
N LEU A 8 -5.82 10.36 0.98
CA LEU A 8 -7.04 10.06 1.75
C LEU A 8 -6.84 10.05 3.28
N PHE A 9 -5.75 9.44 3.76
CA PHE A 9 -5.38 9.41 5.18
C PHE A 9 -4.01 10.06 5.45
N ALA A 10 -3.47 10.85 4.51
CA ALA A 10 -2.14 11.40 4.67
C ALA A 10 -2.02 12.23 5.96
N GLY A 11 -1.00 11.92 6.76
CA GLY A 11 -0.71 12.61 8.00
C GLY A 11 -1.61 12.25 9.18
N CYS A 12 -2.49 11.26 9.07
CA CYS A 12 -3.30 10.79 10.19
C CYS A 12 -2.43 10.10 11.27
N LYS A 13 -1.85 10.88 12.19
CA LYS A 13 -0.91 10.41 13.22
C LYS A 13 -1.51 9.49 14.27
N ALA A 14 -2.83 9.47 14.42
CA ALA A 14 -3.56 8.62 15.36
C ALA A 14 -4.22 7.40 14.70
N LEU A 15 -4.14 7.26 13.37
CA LEU A 15 -4.72 6.14 12.66
C LEU A 15 -3.87 4.90 12.89
N VAL A 16 -4.42 3.90 13.57
CA VAL A 16 -3.69 2.67 13.95
C VAL A 16 -3.93 1.53 12.96
N ARG A 17 -5.16 1.41 12.46
CA ARG A 17 -5.57 0.36 11.53
C ARG A 17 -6.46 0.90 10.44
N VAL A 18 -6.38 0.30 9.26
CA VAL A 18 -7.30 0.51 8.15
C VAL A 18 -7.82 -0.84 7.66
N ASP A 19 -9.12 -0.93 7.48
CA ASP A 19 -9.79 -2.10 6.91
C ASP A 19 -10.32 -1.72 5.52
N CYS A 20 -9.78 -2.37 4.49
CA CYS A 20 -10.20 -2.26 3.10
C CYS A 20 -10.98 -3.50 2.62
N SER A 21 -11.45 -4.35 3.54
CA SER A 21 -12.33 -5.47 3.19
C SER A 21 -13.64 -4.99 2.55
N GLY A 22 -14.18 -5.77 1.62
CA GLY A 22 -15.40 -5.40 0.88
C GLY A 22 -15.19 -4.35 -0.22
N MET A 23 -13.93 -4.04 -0.56
CA MET A 23 -13.57 -3.12 -1.65
C MET A 23 -13.12 -3.88 -2.91
N GLU A 24 -13.72 -5.02 -3.24
CA GLU A 24 -13.26 -5.89 -4.34
C GLU A 24 -13.32 -5.21 -5.71
N ALA A 25 -14.18 -4.19 -5.87
CA ALA A 25 -14.26 -3.37 -7.08
C ALA A 25 -13.20 -2.25 -7.15
N LEU A 26 -12.26 -2.19 -6.19
CA LEU A 26 -11.17 -1.23 -6.21
C LEU A 26 -10.15 -1.60 -7.28
N GLU A 27 -9.82 -0.62 -8.12
CA GLU A 27 -8.90 -0.73 -9.26
C GLU A 27 -7.57 0.00 -8.99
N ALA A 28 -7.60 1.02 -8.14
CA ALA A 28 -6.40 1.82 -7.87
C ALA A 28 -6.32 2.41 -6.45
N PHE A 29 -5.08 2.54 -5.98
CA PHE A 29 -4.73 3.41 -4.86
C PHE A 29 -4.11 4.71 -5.41
N GLY A 30 -4.62 5.86 -4.97
CA GLY A 30 -4.04 7.16 -5.26
C GLY A 30 -2.63 7.32 -4.69
N SER A 31 -2.04 8.49 -4.88
CA SER A 31 -0.74 8.78 -4.27
C SER A 31 -0.90 9.13 -2.79
N ASP A 32 0.10 8.81 -1.97
CA ASP A 32 0.20 9.21 -0.57
C ASP A 32 -0.97 8.79 0.34
N VAL A 33 -1.72 7.74 -0.02
CA VAL A 33 -2.96 7.34 0.68
C VAL A 33 -2.76 7.23 2.20
N PHE A 34 -1.64 6.66 2.64
CA PHE A 34 -1.25 6.50 4.05
C PHE A 34 0.08 7.20 4.39
N ALA A 35 0.50 8.19 3.59
CA ALA A 35 1.78 8.86 3.80
C ALA A 35 1.81 9.57 5.15
N GLY A 36 2.85 9.31 5.94
CA GLY A 36 3.05 9.94 7.25
C GLY A 36 2.09 9.46 8.34
N CYS A 37 1.34 8.38 8.14
CA CYS A 37 0.54 7.75 9.20
C CYS A 37 1.46 6.98 10.17
N THR A 38 2.13 7.71 11.07
CA THR A 38 3.21 7.15 11.91
C THR A 38 2.76 6.14 12.95
N ALA A 39 1.46 6.09 13.27
CA ALA A 39 0.87 5.09 14.15
C ALA A 39 0.17 3.94 13.40
N LEU A 40 0.11 3.98 12.06
CA LEU A 40 -0.59 2.96 11.26
C LEU A 40 0.24 1.69 11.24
N GLU A 41 -0.20 0.69 12.00
CA GLU A 41 0.49 -0.59 12.13
C GLU A 41 0.00 -1.61 11.09
N GLU A 42 -1.27 -1.51 10.69
CA GLU A 42 -1.97 -2.53 9.90
C GLU A 42 -2.90 -1.93 8.84
N VAL A 43 -2.82 -2.47 7.62
CA VAL A 43 -3.82 -2.30 6.56
C VAL A 43 -4.26 -3.70 6.15
N SER A 44 -5.53 -4.02 6.37
CA SER A 44 -6.12 -5.29 5.99
C SER A 44 -6.89 -5.16 4.67
N PHE A 45 -6.69 -6.11 3.76
CA PHE A 45 -7.42 -6.21 2.50
C PHE A 45 -8.53 -7.27 2.53
N GLY A 46 -8.72 -7.94 3.67
CA GLY A 46 -9.70 -9.02 3.84
C GLY A 46 -9.35 -10.31 3.08
N PRO A 47 -10.12 -11.39 3.30
CA PRO A 47 -9.84 -12.71 2.72
C PRO A 47 -10.07 -12.77 1.20
N ALA A 48 -10.96 -11.93 0.66
CA ALA A 48 -11.17 -11.80 -0.77
C ALA A 48 -10.02 -11.04 -1.46
N GLY A 49 -9.24 -10.27 -0.69
CA GLY A 49 -8.20 -9.41 -1.20
C GLY A 49 -8.75 -8.32 -2.13
N LEU A 50 -7.87 -7.77 -2.96
CA LEU A 50 -8.20 -6.71 -3.92
C LEU A 50 -7.74 -7.09 -5.33
N PRO A 51 -8.37 -8.10 -5.96
CA PRO A 51 -7.87 -8.69 -7.20
C PRO A 51 -7.94 -7.75 -8.40
N ASN A 52 -8.78 -6.71 -8.38
CA ASN A 52 -8.93 -5.76 -9.48
C ASN A 52 -7.91 -4.61 -9.46
N VAL A 53 -7.10 -4.50 -8.39
CA VAL A 53 -6.12 -3.42 -8.28
C VAL A 53 -5.01 -3.61 -9.30
N HIS A 54 -4.88 -2.66 -10.22
CA HIS A 54 -3.84 -2.67 -11.26
C HIS A 54 -2.78 -1.58 -11.07
N THR A 55 -3.05 -0.58 -10.23
CA THR A 55 -2.13 0.54 -10.00
C THR A 55 -2.12 0.98 -8.55
N ILE A 56 -0.91 1.17 -8.00
CA ILE A 56 -0.69 1.88 -6.75
C ILE A 56 0.16 3.13 -7.01
N GLY A 57 -0.36 4.29 -6.63
CA GLY A 57 0.32 5.58 -6.75
C GLY A 57 1.59 5.69 -5.90
N ALA A 58 2.30 6.80 -6.07
CA ALA A 58 3.52 7.09 -5.31
C ALA A 58 3.23 7.21 -3.82
N GLY A 59 4.18 6.82 -2.97
CA GLY A 59 4.12 7.12 -1.54
C GLY A 59 2.98 6.46 -0.75
N PHE A 60 2.37 5.39 -1.25
CA PHE A 60 1.26 4.65 -0.61
C PHE A 60 1.33 4.63 0.92
N GLY A 61 2.46 4.25 1.50
CA GLY A 61 2.71 4.25 2.93
C GLY A 61 3.97 5.02 3.34
N ARG A 62 4.46 5.98 2.54
CA ARG A 62 5.72 6.67 2.84
C ARG A 62 5.74 7.22 4.27
N GLY A 63 6.70 6.80 5.10
CA GLY A 63 6.83 7.28 6.47
C GLY A 63 5.70 6.82 7.41
N SER A 64 4.99 5.75 7.06
CA SER A 64 4.00 5.13 7.93
C SER A 64 4.65 4.25 9.02
N GLY A 65 3.87 3.90 10.03
CA GLY A 65 4.25 2.97 11.09
C GLY A 65 4.07 1.49 10.75
N LEU A 66 3.85 1.14 9.47
CA LEU A 66 3.45 -0.21 9.08
C LEU A 66 4.49 -1.23 9.54
N VAL A 67 4.01 -2.34 10.12
CA VAL A 67 4.88 -3.43 10.58
C VAL A 67 4.93 -4.56 9.56
N ALA A 68 3.78 -4.90 8.99
CA ALA A 68 3.65 -5.89 7.93
C ALA A 68 2.56 -5.46 6.95
N ILE A 69 2.69 -5.90 5.70
CA ILE A 69 1.66 -5.71 4.67
C ILE A 69 1.72 -6.84 3.65
N ASP A 70 0.55 -7.27 3.18
CA ASP A 70 0.42 -8.42 2.28
C ASP A 70 -0.27 -8.01 0.97
N PHE A 71 0.48 -8.03 -0.13
CA PHE A 71 -0.01 -7.73 -1.47
C PHE A 71 -0.26 -8.98 -2.32
N THR A 72 -0.20 -10.19 -1.76
CA THR A 72 -0.30 -11.45 -2.52
C THR A 72 -1.60 -11.61 -3.30
N SER A 73 -2.69 -10.96 -2.86
CA SER A 73 -3.97 -10.95 -3.57
C SER A 73 -4.04 -10.02 -4.78
N PHE A 74 -3.04 -9.17 -5.00
CA PHE A 74 -3.03 -8.12 -6.02
C PHE A 74 -2.53 -8.68 -7.36
N THR A 75 -3.14 -9.77 -7.82
CA THR A 75 -2.68 -10.57 -8.97
C THR A 75 -2.72 -9.81 -10.30
N ASN A 76 -3.50 -8.72 -10.40
CA ASN A 76 -3.56 -7.84 -11.56
C ASN A 76 -2.73 -6.54 -11.41
N LEU A 77 -1.95 -6.39 -10.34
CA LEU A 77 -1.14 -5.21 -10.10
C LEU A 77 -0.04 -5.07 -11.16
N ARG A 78 -0.09 -3.99 -11.94
CA ARG A 78 0.88 -3.71 -13.00
C ARG A 78 1.94 -2.69 -12.60
N THR A 79 1.56 -1.73 -11.77
CA THR A 79 2.41 -0.55 -11.51
C THR A 79 2.42 -0.15 -10.05
N ILE A 80 3.63 0.07 -9.52
CA ILE A 80 3.90 0.63 -8.19
C ILE A 80 4.66 1.95 -8.36
N GLY A 81 4.10 3.03 -7.85
CA GLY A 81 4.68 4.37 -7.91
C GLY A 81 5.90 4.56 -6.98
N SER A 82 6.63 5.65 -7.20
CA SER A 82 7.88 5.94 -6.46
C SER A 82 7.64 6.04 -4.96
N HIS A 83 8.63 5.69 -4.16
CA HIS A 83 8.56 5.83 -2.69
C HIS A 83 7.39 5.09 -2.00
N PHE A 84 6.82 4.09 -2.68
CA PHE A 84 5.67 3.28 -2.25
C PHE A 84 5.60 3.02 -0.74
N LEU A 85 6.65 2.42 -0.17
CA LEU A 85 6.84 2.14 1.24
C LEU A 85 8.20 2.69 1.70
N ALA A 86 8.58 3.89 1.26
CA ALA A 86 9.84 4.51 1.69
C ALA A 86 9.73 5.03 3.14
N ALA A 87 10.83 4.95 3.89
CA ALA A 87 10.95 5.40 5.28
C ALA A 87 9.93 4.78 6.26
N CYS A 88 9.41 3.58 5.96
CA CYS A 88 8.62 2.78 6.89
C CYS A 88 9.56 2.08 7.88
N ALA A 89 10.07 2.84 8.86
CA ALA A 89 11.12 2.39 9.78
C ALA A 89 10.75 1.20 10.69
N ARG A 90 9.47 0.79 10.69
CA ARG A 90 8.95 -0.36 11.45
C ARG A 90 8.55 -1.54 10.58
N LEU A 91 8.68 -1.41 9.26
CA LEU A 91 8.29 -2.45 8.32
C LEU A 91 9.29 -3.61 8.42
N GLN A 92 8.78 -4.77 8.81
CA GLN A 92 9.53 -6.02 8.97
C GLN A 92 9.21 -7.04 7.89
N ARG A 93 8.11 -6.84 7.16
CA ARG A 93 7.63 -7.77 6.15
C ARG A 93 6.76 -7.04 5.12
N ALA A 94 7.05 -7.25 3.85
CA ALA A 94 6.14 -6.90 2.75
C ALA A 94 6.01 -8.11 1.84
N GLU A 95 4.87 -8.81 1.89
CA GLU A 95 4.63 -9.97 1.03
C GLU A 95 4.24 -9.49 -0.37
N MET A 96 5.10 -9.78 -1.33
CA MET A 96 4.94 -9.39 -2.75
C MET A 96 4.96 -10.59 -3.69
N ASP A 97 4.90 -11.80 -3.14
CA ASP A 97 4.75 -13.02 -3.92
C ASP A 97 3.40 -13.01 -4.66
N GLY A 98 3.34 -13.60 -5.86
CA GLY A 98 2.09 -13.68 -6.61
C GLY A 98 1.72 -12.44 -7.44
N LEU A 99 2.55 -11.39 -7.43
CA LEU A 99 2.41 -10.22 -8.32
C LEU A 99 2.81 -10.53 -9.77
N ALA A 100 2.18 -11.54 -10.38
CA ALA A 100 2.53 -12.09 -11.69
C ALA A 100 2.36 -11.10 -12.86
N ALA A 101 1.50 -10.09 -12.69
CA ALA A 101 1.25 -9.05 -13.69
C ALA A 101 2.10 -7.79 -13.51
N LEU A 102 3.05 -7.75 -12.57
CA LEU A 102 3.82 -6.55 -12.24
C LEU A 102 4.80 -6.20 -13.37
N GLU A 103 4.55 -5.05 -14.00
CA GLU A 103 5.33 -4.55 -15.14
C GLU A 103 6.38 -3.51 -14.70
N ARG A 104 6.06 -2.68 -13.71
CA ARG A 104 6.91 -1.54 -13.31
C ARG A 104 6.84 -1.22 -11.82
N VAL A 105 8.00 -1.03 -11.22
CA VAL A 105 8.19 -0.46 -9.89
C VAL A 105 9.10 0.75 -10.01
N ASP A 106 8.59 1.91 -9.60
CA ASP A 106 9.34 3.15 -9.67
C ASP A 106 10.40 3.28 -8.56
N GLY A 107 11.35 4.18 -8.80
CA GLY A 107 12.52 4.37 -7.96
C GLY A 107 12.20 4.61 -6.47
N GLY A 108 13.06 4.03 -5.63
CA GLY A 108 13.04 4.26 -4.19
C GLY A 108 11.80 3.70 -3.46
N ALA A 109 11.10 2.73 -4.06
CA ALA A 109 9.90 2.11 -3.49
C ALA A 109 10.07 1.68 -2.01
N PHE A 110 11.27 1.25 -1.61
CA PHE A 110 11.59 0.81 -0.24
C PHE A 110 12.75 1.58 0.39
N THR A 111 13.13 2.76 -0.11
CA THR A 111 14.28 3.51 0.45
C THR A 111 14.04 3.83 1.93
N GLY A 112 14.99 3.47 2.80
CA GLY A 112 14.86 3.69 4.24
C GLY A 112 13.91 2.71 4.95
N SER A 113 13.45 1.68 4.24
CA SER A 113 12.71 0.54 4.77
C SER A 113 13.54 -0.73 4.56
N SER A 114 13.45 -1.67 5.47
CA SER A 114 14.13 -2.97 5.39
C SER A 114 13.14 -4.11 5.69
N PRO A 115 12.14 -4.31 4.80
CA PRO A 115 11.13 -5.37 4.90
C PRO A 115 11.65 -6.76 4.54
#